data_AF-A0A6I3M8Y4-F1
#
_entry.id   AF-A0A6I3M8Y4-F1
#
_cell.length_a   1.000
_cell.length_b   1.000
_cell.length_c   1.000
_cell.angle_alpha   90.00
_cell.angle_beta   90.00
_cell.angle_gamma   90.00
#
_symmetry.space_group_name_H-M   'P 1'
#
loop_
_entity.id
_entity.type
_entity.pdbx_description
1 polymer ?
#
loop_
_entity_poly.entity_id
_entity_poly.type
_entity_poly.pdbx_seq_one_letter_code
_entity_poly.pdbx_strand_id
1 'polypeptide(L)'
;MSHRRKVAMIAAVGAVAAAITAGATPAVAATAPAPGNWYYLTNGTTGGTADVSFAYGRADDEVHVGDWNGDATDTLGVRRGATYYLTNGTTGGEADVTFTYGWPEDTVLVGDWDGDGTDTLGVRRGQWYHLTNGTTGGAADISFAYGKADDVVLVGDWDGDGKDTLGVRRGSSYYLTNGTTGGQADITFAYGKAADVVLVGDWNGDGTDTLGVRRSSTYYLTNGTTGGTADITFAYGRSTDVVLVGDWNGDGTDTLGVRRPAVVRATIPAMPGGQERVSFAIPGHLKRGLYKSMGLDKYQCGWETGYWLNGLVPTHNYGIGSDPGEPAYVELGDGADRFTQSAYPWGDKPLPACAGWIEALPTDPVEIRTAGGDGGFRLGHDVTAGTYRMLSSGCRVQAVRDFEGWYHGSGGKTSVLAERYFYYEENTTFELKLNYSGVPVRGYLFSDGCRWEKATVTNSTAATTASSLIALD
;
A
#
# COMPACT_ATOMS: atom_id res chain seq x y z
N MET A 1 -20.33 77.83 -24.31
CA MET A 1 -18.94 77.52 -24.69
C MET A 1 -18.25 76.81 -23.53
N SER A 2 -17.91 75.53 -23.75
CA SER A 2 -16.97 74.62 -23.07
C SER A 2 -16.67 74.77 -21.56
N HIS A 3 -17.21 73.85 -20.75
CA HIS A 3 -16.65 73.43 -19.46
C HIS A 3 -15.54 72.37 -19.65
N ARG A 4 -14.34 72.58 -19.08
CA ARG A 4 -13.28 71.56 -18.94
C ARG A 4 -12.60 71.60 -17.57
N ARG A 5 -13.00 70.64 -16.73
CA ARG A 5 -12.20 69.61 -16.02
C ARG A 5 -10.84 69.92 -15.35
N LYS A 6 -10.79 69.49 -14.07
CA LYS A 6 -9.67 68.94 -13.25
C LYS A 6 -8.63 69.98 -12.77
N VAL A 7 -7.99 69.91 -11.61
CA VAL A 7 -7.44 68.81 -10.78
C VAL A 7 -7.29 69.34 -9.34
N ALA A 8 -7.54 68.53 -8.31
CA ALA A 8 -7.01 68.78 -6.97
C ALA A 8 -6.15 67.59 -6.56
N MET A 9 -4.83 67.81 -6.43
CA MET A 9 -3.91 66.96 -5.71
C MET A 9 -3.76 67.53 -4.30
N ILE A 10 -4.03 66.76 -3.24
CA ILE A 10 -3.30 66.88 -1.96
C ILE A 10 -3.16 65.48 -1.33
N ALA A 11 -1.89 65.19 -1.03
CA ALA A 11 -1.22 64.14 -0.26
C ALA A 11 -2.02 63.25 0.71
N ALA A 12 -1.72 61.95 0.66
CA ALA A 12 -1.93 61.01 1.76
C ALA A 12 -0.57 60.43 2.20
N VAL A 13 -0.33 60.50 3.52
CA VAL A 13 0.85 59.98 4.23
C VAL A 13 0.83 58.45 4.22
N GLY A 14 1.92 57.84 3.77
CA GLY A 14 2.09 56.38 3.77
C GLY A 14 2.48 55.86 5.15
N ALA A 15 1.69 54.92 5.66
CA ALA A 15 2.10 53.99 6.71
C ALA A 15 2.37 52.63 6.05
N VAL A 16 3.61 52.14 6.15
CA VAL A 16 3.99 50.80 5.72
C VAL A 16 3.54 49.81 6.79
N ALA A 17 2.52 49.01 6.49
CA ALA A 17 2.21 47.79 7.23
C ALA A 17 2.82 46.60 6.47
N ALA A 18 3.75 45.90 7.12
CA ALA A 18 4.28 44.63 6.62
C ALA A 18 3.16 43.58 6.66
N ALA A 19 2.68 43.16 5.51
CA ALA A 19 1.75 42.05 5.38
C ALA A 19 2.51 40.73 5.59
N ILE A 20 2.26 40.05 6.70
CA ILE A 20 2.56 38.63 6.85
C ILE A 20 1.55 37.89 5.98
N THR A 21 1.92 37.55 4.76
CA THR A 21 1.15 36.60 3.95
C THR A 21 1.40 35.21 4.51
N ALA A 22 0.48 34.70 5.33
CA ALA A 22 0.34 33.28 5.54
C ALA A 22 -0.01 32.65 4.18
N GLY A 23 1.01 32.10 3.50
CA GLY A 23 0.82 31.38 2.25
C GLY A 23 -0.08 30.18 2.50
N ALA A 24 -1.22 30.13 1.82
CA ALA A 24 -2.02 28.92 1.75
C ALA A 24 -1.12 27.78 1.25
N THR A 25 -1.11 26.66 1.97
CA THR A 25 -0.48 25.44 1.52
C THR A 25 -1.10 25.07 0.16
N PRO A 26 -0.31 24.97 -0.93
CA PRO A 26 -0.86 24.60 -2.22
C PRO A 26 -1.46 23.20 -2.13
N ALA A 27 -2.66 23.03 -2.69
CA ALA A 27 -3.29 21.72 -2.83
C ALA A 27 -2.39 20.82 -3.66
N VAL A 28 -1.92 19.73 -3.05
CA VAL A 28 -1.14 18.70 -3.72
C VAL A 28 -2.05 18.04 -4.76
N ALA A 29 -1.62 18.02 -6.03
CA ALA A 29 -2.29 17.23 -7.05
C ALA A 29 -2.34 15.77 -6.56
N ALA A 30 -3.55 15.23 -6.43
CA ALA A 30 -3.76 13.87 -5.98
C ALA A 30 -2.95 12.92 -6.88
N THR A 31 -1.97 12.23 -6.29
CA THR A 31 -1.37 11.04 -6.90
C THR A 31 -2.49 10.10 -7.32
N ALA A 32 -2.36 9.47 -8.49
CA ALA A 32 -3.23 8.36 -8.88
C ALA A 32 -3.42 7.44 -7.66
N PRO A 33 -4.66 7.04 -7.32
CA PRO A 33 -4.89 6.24 -6.13
C PRO A 33 -3.97 5.02 -6.17
N ALA A 34 -3.33 4.72 -5.03
CA ALA A 34 -2.54 3.50 -4.90
C ALA A 34 -3.36 2.33 -5.46
N PRO A 35 -2.75 1.36 -6.17
CA PRO A 35 -3.50 0.23 -6.72
C PRO A 35 -4.39 -0.34 -5.62
N GLY A 36 -5.69 -0.42 -5.91
CA GLY A 36 -6.70 -0.92 -4.99
C GLY A 36 -6.40 -2.34 -4.53
N ASN A 37 -7.23 -2.86 -3.64
CA ASN A 37 -7.12 -4.28 -3.28
C ASN A 37 -7.38 -5.14 -4.52
N TRP A 38 -6.63 -6.24 -4.64
CA TRP A 38 -6.90 -7.25 -5.67
C TRP A 38 -7.82 -8.31 -5.11
N TYR A 39 -8.80 -8.70 -5.91
CA TYR A 39 -9.78 -9.73 -5.59
C TYR A 39 -9.56 -10.93 -6.49
N TYR A 40 -9.75 -12.12 -5.94
CA TYR A 40 -9.56 -13.40 -6.59
C TYR A 40 -10.74 -14.30 -6.24
N LEU A 41 -11.70 -14.42 -7.15
CA LEU A 41 -12.96 -15.14 -6.97
C LEU A 41 -12.87 -16.53 -7.61
N THR A 42 -13.44 -17.54 -6.97
CA THR A 42 -13.51 -18.91 -7.50
C THR A 42 -14.96 -19.37 -7.51
N ASN A 43 -15.42 -19.95 -8.61
CA ASN A 43 -16.80 -20.45 -8.79
C ASN A 43 -16.89 -21.93 -8.40
N GLY A 44 -16.18 -22.32 -7.35
CA GLY A 44 -16.12 -23.72 -6.93
C GLY A 44 -15.41 -23.94 -5.62
N THR A 45 -15.65 -25.12 -5.04
CA THR A 45 -15.20 -25.50 -3.69
C THR A 45 -14.12 -26.59 -3.71
N THR A 46 -13.36 -26.69 -4.80
CA THR A 46 -12.26 -27.66 -4.95
C THR A 46 -10.87 -27.03 -4.80
N GLY A 47 -10.79 -25.71 -4.65
CA GLY A 47 -9.54 -24.94 -4.63
C GLY A 47 -8.96 -24.69 -6.01
N GLY A 48 -7.72 -24.19 -6.07
CA GLY A 48 -7.02 -23.91 -7.33
C GLY A 48 -6.81 -22.43 -7.61
N THR A 49 -6.83 -22.06 -8.90
CA THR A 49 -6.71 -20.68 -9.37
C THR A 49 -8.06 -20.00 -9.39
N ALA A 50 -8.06 -18.67 -9.19
CA ALA A 50 -9.26 -17.87 -9.35
C ALA A 50 -9.81 -17.95 -10.78
N ASP A 51 -11.13 -18.00 -10.91
CA ASP A 51 -11.85 -17.86 -12.18
C ASP A 51 -11.89 -16.40 -12.63
N VAL A 52 -12.04 -15.48 -11.65
CA VAL A 52 -12.08 -14.05 -11.90
C VAL A 52 -11.10 -13.32 -10.98
N SER A 53 -10.33 -12.38 -11.52
CA SER A 53 -9.46 -11.52 -10.73
C SER A 53 -9.43 -10.10 -11.25
N PHE A 54 -9.61 -9.13 -10.37
CA PHE A 54 -9.67 -7.71 -10.69
C PHE A 54 -9.27 -6.86 -9.49
N ALA A 55 -9.04 -5.56 -9.73
CA ALA A 55 -8.80 -4.59 -8.67
C ALA A 55 -9.99 -3.65 -8.55
N TYR A 56 -10.38 -3.31 -7.31
CA TYR A 56 -11.48 -2.40 -7.03
C TYR A 56 -11.24 -1.64 -5.71
N GLY A 57 -11.73 -0.40 -5.64
CA GLY A 57 -11.57 0.47 -4.48
C GLY A 57 -10.13 0.88 -4.19
N ARG A 58 -9.88 1.30 -2.94
CA ARG A 58 -8.58 1.69 -2.40
C ARG A 58 -8.09 0.67 -1.36
N ALA A 59 -6.80 0.76 -1.03
CA ALA A 59 -6.15 -0.16 -0.10
C ALA A 59 -6.82 -0.21 1.29
N ASP A 60 -7.30 0.94 1.77
CA ASP A 60 -7.88 1.15 3.11
C ASP A 60 -9.40 0.96 3.16
N ASP A 61 -10.06 0.68 2.04
CA ASP A 61 -11.50 0.49 2.06
C ASP A 61 -11.91 -0.82 2.78
N GLU A 62 -13.04 -0.75 3.47
CA GLU A 62 -13.80 -1.91 3.95
C GLU A 62 -14.57 -2.52 2.77
N VAL A 63 -14.69 -3.84 2.72
CA VAL A 63 -15.30 -4.55 1.58
C VAL A 63 -16.53 -5.30 2.04
N HIS A 64 -17.57 -5.23 1.21
CA HIS A 64 -18.85 -5.88 1.35
C HIS A 64 -19.17 -6.64 0.05
N VAL A 65 -20.03 -7.64 0.15
CA VAL A 65 -20.50 -8.46 -0.96
C VAL A 65 -22.02 -8.49 -0.89
N GLY A 66 -22.66 -8.43 -2.05
CA GLY A 66 -24.10 -8.59 -2.22
C GLY A 66 -24.51 -8.44 -3.68
N ASP A 67 -25.73 -8.86 -4.00
CA ASP A 67 -26.46 -8.57 -5.22
C ASP A 67 -27.17 -7.21 -5.10
N TRP A 68 -26.46 -6.15 -5.49
CA TRP A 68 -26.96 -4.78 -5.35
C TRP A 68 -28.09 -4.42 -6.34
N ASN A 69 -28.34 -5.25 -7.36
CA ASN A 69 -29.25 -4.95 -8.46
C ASN A 69 -30.28 -6.03 -8.78
N GLY A 70 -30.37 -7.08 -7.97
CA GLY A 70 -31.37 -8.13 -8.06
C GLY A 70 -31.21 -9.01 -9.31
N ASP A 71 -29.98 -9.23 -9.77
CA ASP A 71 -29.70 -10.13 -10.91
C ASP A 71 -29.19 -11.52 -10.53
N ALA A 72 -29.26 -11.84 -9.24
CA ALA A 72 -28.76 -13.03 -8.56
C ALA A 72 -27.23 -13.19 -8.56
N THR A 73 -26.47 -12.19 -9.01
CA THR A 73 -25.00 -12.25 -9.00
C THR A 73 -24.42 -11.35 -7.91
N ASP A 74 -23.66 -11.95 -7.02
CA ASP A 74 -22.93 -11.21 -6.01
C ASP A 74 -21.75 -10.43 -6.59
N THR A 75 -21.65 -9.18 -6.13
CA THR A 75 -20.62 -8.26 -6.57
C THR A 75 -20.07 -7.43 -5.41
N LEU A 76 -19.01 -6.65 -5.65
CA LEU A 76 -18.30 -5.97 -4.57
C LEU A 76 -18.87 -4.58 -4.28
N GLY A 77 -19.02 -4.30 -2.99
CA GLY A 77 -19.15 -2.96 -2.45
C GLY A 77 -17.93 -2.58 -1.63
N VAL A 78 -17.47 -1.33 -1.73
CA VAL A 78 -16.43 -0.82 -0.82
C VAL A 78 -16.90 0.41 -0.06
N ARG A 79 -16.50 0.50 1.20
CA ARG A 79 -16.90 1.55 2.13
C ARG A 79 -15.70 2.36 2.60
N ARG A 80 -15.85 3.69 2.54
CA ARG A 80 -14.90 4.68 3.03
C ARG A 80 -15.60 5.66 3.97
N GLY A 81 -15.36 5.51 5.27
CA GLY A 81 -16.13 6.23 6.27
C GLY A 81 -17.61 5.84 6.15
N ALA A 82 -18.49 6.80 5.90
CA ALA A 82 -19.93 6.54 5.68
C ALA A 82 -20.32 6.44 4.20
N THR A 83 -19.37 6.54 3.27
CA THR A 83 -19.64 6.51 1.82
C THR A 83 -19.41 5.12 1.25
N TYR A 84 -20.37 4.64 0.48
CA TYR A 84 -20.34 3.35 -0.23
C TYR A 84 -20.12 3.58 -1.71
N TYR A 85 -19.39 2.66 -2.31
CA TYR A 85 -19.08 2.58 -3.73
C TYR A 85 -19.35 1.13 -4.14
N LEU A 86 -20.49 0.88 -4.79
CA LEU A 86 -20.93 -0.45 -5.22
C LEU A 86 -20.66 -0.62 -6.71
N THR A 87 -20.30 -1.83 -7.13
CA THR A 87 -20.22 -2.19 -8.54
C THR A 87 -21.07 -3.42 -8.81
N ASN A 88 -21.76 -3.44 -9.95
CA ASN A 88 -22.59 -4.56 -10.42
C ASN A 88 -21.81 -5.46 -11.38
N GLY A 89 -20.48 -5.54 -11.21
CA GLY A 89 -19.63 -6.35 -12.06
C GLY A 89 -18.31 -6.75 -11.40
N THR A 90 -17.68 -7.78 -11.96
CA THR A 90 -16.42 -8.36 -11.46
C THR A 90 -15.21 -7.97 -12.31
N THR A 91 -15.26 -6.78 -12.93
CA THR A 91 -14.20 -6.28 -13.84
C THR A 91 -13.40 -5.11 -13.25
N GLY A 92 -13.84 -4.56 -12.11
CA GLY A 92 -13.25 -3.36 -11.50
C GLY A 92 -13.67 -2.07 -12.20
N GLY A 93 -13.02 -0.95 -11.85
CA GLY A 93 -13.33 0.37 -12.42
C GLY A 93 -14.07 1.30 -11.45
N GLU A 94 -14.82 2.24 -12.00
CA GLU A 94 -15.66 3.17 -11.23
C GLU A 94 -16.88 2.44 -10.65
N ALA A 95 -17.42 2.98 -9.55
CA ALA A 95 -18.63 2.45 -8.94
C ALA A 95 -19.87 2.77 -9.80
N ASP A 96 -20.80 1.81 -9.88
CA ASP A 96 -22.10 1.97 -10.50
C ASP A 96 -23.05 2.77 -9.60
N VAL A 97 -22.95 2.55 -8.28
CA VAL A 97 -23.76 3.24 -7.27
C VAL A 97 -22.85 3.86 -6.21
N THR A 98 -23.12 5.10 -5.84
CA THR A 98 -22.40 5.80 -4.75
C THR A 98 -23.38 6.55 -3.88
N PHE A 99 -23.34 6.30 -2.56
CA PHE A 99 -24.22 6.95 -1.59
C PHE A 99 -23.59 6.97 -0.20
N THR A 100 -24.25 7.64 0.75
CA THR A 100 -23.83 7.69 2.14
C THR A 100 -24.88 7.07 3.05
N TYR A 101 -24.45 6.22 3.97
CA TYR A 101 -25.35 5.58 4.93
C TYR A 101 -24.64 5.28 6.26
N GLY A 102 -25.40 5.37 7.36
CA GLY A 102 -24.89 5.14 8.70
C GLY A 102 -23.83 6.14 9.17
N TRP A 103 -23.14 5.78 10.24
CA TRP A 103 -21.97 6.48 10.76
C TRP A 103 -20.69 5.71 10.43
N PRO A 104 -19.53 6.38 10.31
CA PRO A 104 -18.26 5.71 10.01
C PRO A 104 -17.94 4.54 10.98
N GLU A 105 -18.43 4.63 12.22
CA GLU A 105 -18.14 3.71 13.32
C GLU A 105 -19.11 2.52 13.39
N ASP A 106 -20.18 2.55 12.59
CA ASP A 106 -21.15 1.45 12.54
C ASP A 106 -20.51 0.20 11.95
N THR A 107 -20.84 -0.97 12.53
CA THR A 107 -20.61 -2.25 11.84
C THR A 107 -21.69 -2.44 10.80
N VAL A 108 -21.28 -2.71 9.57
CA VAL A 108 -22.20 -2.82 8.43
C VAL A 108 -22.49 -4.29 8.13
N LEU A 109 -23.74 -4.54 7.78
CA LEU A 109 -24.27 -5.83 7.39
C LEU A 109 -24.88 -5.68 5.99
N VAL A 110 -24.89 -6.77 5.24
CA VAL A 110 -25.51 -6.87 3.91
C VAL A 110 -26.38 -8.11 3.92
N GLY A 111 -27.57 -7.99 3.38
CA GLY A 111 -28.50 -9.08 3.18
C GLY A 111 -29.79 -8.61 2.50
N ASP A 112 -30.57 -9.57 2.00
CA ASP A 112 -31.93 -9.40 1.50
C ASP A 112 -32.92 -9.51 2.67
N TRP A 113 -33.19 -8.39 3.33
CA TRP A 113 -34.01 -8.39 4.55
C TRP A 113 -35.51 -8.63 4.31
N ASP A 114 -36.01 -8.46 3.08
CA ASP A 114 -37.44 -8.59 2.76
C ASP A 114 -37.81 -9.64 1.71
N GLY A 115 -36.81 -10.27 1.09
CA GLY A 115 -36.94 -11.41 0.19
C GLY A 115 -37.28 -10.99 -1.23
N ASP A 116 -36.82 -9.82 -1.67
CA ASP A 116 -37.06 -9.32 -3.03
C ASP A 116 -35.96 -9.70 -4.03
N GLY A 117 -34.90 -10.37 -3.56
CA GLY A 117 -33.72 -10.80 -4.29
C GLY A 117 -32.63 -9.74 -4.37
N THR A 118 -32.77 -8.58 -3.72
CA THR A 118 -31.77 -7.50 -3.73
C THR A 118 -31.15 -7.31 -2.35
N ASP A 119 -29.82 -7.37 -2.30
CA ASP A 119 -29.08 -7.09 -1.08
C ASP A 119 -29.08 -5.61 -0.73
N THR A 120 -29.32 -5.35 0.55
CA THR A 120 -29.38 -3.99 1.09
C THR A 120 -28.64 -3.88 2.43
N LEU A 121 -28.42 -2.65 2.88
CA LEU A 121 -27.55 -2.41 4.04
C LEU A 121 -28.28 -2.52 5.38
N GLY A 122 -27.58 -3.06 6.36
CA GLY A 122 -27.89 -2.94 7.78
C GLY A 122 -26.74 -2.30 8.55
N VAL A 123 -27.05 -1.61 9.65
CA VAL A 123 -26.03 -1.14 10.59
C VAL A 123 -26.29 -1.64 12.00
N ARG A 124 -25.22 -2.02 12.69
CA ARG A 124 -25.24 -2.46 14.09
C ARG A 124 -24.62 -1.42 15.01
N ARG A 125 -25.32 -1.15 16.12
CA ARG A 125 -24.90 -0.28 17.22
C ARG A 125 -25.07 -1.02 18.55
N GLY A 126 -23.99 -1.64 19.02
CA GLY A 126 -24.05 -2.52 20.19
C GLY A 126 -24.91 -3.75 19.90
N GLN A 127 -26.03 -3.90 20.60
CA GLN A 127 -26.98 -5.00 20.36
C GLN A 127 -28.12 -4.65 19.42
N TRP A 128 -28.21 -3.39 18.96
CA TRP A 128 -29.28 -2.92 18.07
C TRP A 128 -28.86 -3.02 16.61
N TYR A 129 -29.78 -3.51 15.80
CA TYR A 129 -29.67 -3.61 14.36
C TYR A 129 -30.71 -2.69 13.73
N HIS A 130 -30.30 -2.02 12.68
CA HIS A 130 -31.11 -1.11 11.89
C HIS A 130 -30.95 -1.52 10.43
N LEU A 131 -31.96 -2.19 9.88
CA LEU A 131 -31.95 -2.74 8.53
C LEU A 131 -32.75 -1.82 7.61
N THR A 132 -32.31 -1.64 6.38
CA THR A 132 -33.06 -0.91 5.35
C THR A 132 -33.21 -1.75 4.10
N ASN A 133 -34.37 -1.67 3.46
CA ASN A 133 -34.64 -2.31 2.18
C ASN A 133 -34.38 -1.35 1.01
N GLY A 134 -33.69 -0.24 1.28
CA GLY A 134 -33.32 0.77 0.29
C GLY A 134 -31.89 0.60 -0.19
N THR A 135 -31.66 0.76 -1.50
CA THR A 135 -30.34 0.63 -2.14
C THR A 135 -29.48 1.90 -2.10
N THR A 136 -29.99 3.02 -1.56
CA THR A 136 -29.27 4.30 -1.51
C THR A 136 -29.32 4.99 -0.14
N GLY A 137 -29.65 4.24 0.91
CA GLY A 137 -29.76 4.71 2.29
C GLY A 137 -31.13 5.28 2.65
N GLY A 138 -31.26 5.82 3.86
CA GLY A 138 -32.54 6.31 4.38
C GLY A 138 -32.68 6.09 5.89
N ALA A 139 -33.90 6.22 6.40
CA ALA A 139 -34.22 5.68 7.72
C ALA A 139 -34.27 4.15 7.63
N ALA A 140 -33.95 3.46 8.72
CA ALA A 140 -34.11 2.01 8.77
C ALA A 140 -35.59 1.64 8.75
N ASP A 141 -35.92 0.61 7.97
CA ASP A 141 -37.26 0.05 7.85
C ASP A 141 -37.57 -0.86 9.05
N ILE A 142 -36.54 -1.58 9.51
CA ILE A 142 -36.63 -2.52 10.62
C ILE A 142 -35.57 -2.18 11.66
N SER A 143 -35.94 -2.25 12.94
CA SER A 143 -34.99 -2.07 14.04
C SER A 143 -35.33 -2.95 15.23
N PHE A 144 -34.35 -3.75 15.66
CA PHE A 144 -34.53 -4.70 16.76
C PHE A 144 -33.20 -4.98 17.46
N ALA A 145 -33.28 -5.63 18.62
CA ALA A 145 -32.10 -6.03 19.37
C ALA A 145 -31.92 -7.55 19.34
N TYR A 146 -30.69 -8.01 19.13
CA TYR A 146 -30.34 -9.43 19.14
C TYR A 146 -28.92 -9.68 19.64
N GLY A 147 -28.74 -10.74 20.42
CA GLY A 147 -27.44 -11.09 21.00
C GLY A 147 -26.89 -10.07 22.00
N LYS A 148 -25.57 -10.07 22.16
CA LYS A 148 -24.78 -9.23 23.07
C LYS A 148 -23.87 -8.29 22.27
N ALA A 149 -23.34 -7.27 22.93
CA ALA A 149 -22.50 -6.26 22.27
C ALA A 149 -21.16 -6.82 21.72
N ASP A 150 -20.61 -7.86 22.33
CA ASP A 150 -19.34 -8.50 21.98
C ASP A 150 -19.49 -9.72 21.04
N ASP A 151 -20.72 -10.07 20.68
CA ASP A 151 -20.99 -11.16 19.75
C ASP A 151 -20.47 -10.81 18.34
N VAL A 152 -19.92 -11.81 17.64
CA VAL A 152 -19.69 -11.73 16.18
C VAL A 152 -21.00 -11.99 15.48
N VAL A 153 -21.38 -11.11 14.55
CA VAL A 153 -22.66 -11.17 13.84
C VAL A 153 -22.48 -11.85 12.50
N LEU A 154 -23.52 -12.58 12.13
CA LEU A 154 -23.68 -13.33 10.89
C LEU A 154 -24.99 -12.88 10.25
N VAL A 155 -25.04 -12.91 8.93
CA VAL A 155 -26.23 -12.70 8.11
C VAL A 155 -26.37 -13.92 7.21
N GLY A 156 -27.60 -14.41 7.05
CA GLY A 156 -27.93 -15.50 6.15
C GLY A 156 -29.41 -15.89 6.21
N ASP A 157 -29.87 -16.60 5.19
CA ASP A 157 -31.17 -17.26 5.12
C ASP A 157 -31.10 -18.67 5.73
N TRP A 158 -31.33 -18.76 7.04
CA TRP A 158 -31.15 -20.01 7.79
C TRP A 158 -32.26 -21.05 7.57
N ASP A 159 -33.40 -20.69 6.98
CA ASP A 159 -34.54 -21.60 6.75
C ASP A 159 -35.04 -21.68 5.30
N GLY A 160 -34.35 -21.01 4.37
CA GLY A 160 -34.57 -21.11 2.94
C GLY A 160 -35.87 -20.43 2.49
N ASP A 161 -36.30 -19.38 3.19
CA ASP A 161 -37.52 -18.62 2.86
C ASP A 161 -37.26 -17.45 1.87
N GLY A 162 -36.00 -17.27 1.49
CA GLY A 162 -35.49 -16.20 0.64
C GLY A 162 -35.12 -14.93 1.38
N LYS A 163 -35.12 -14.92 2.73
CA LYS A 163 -34.81 -13.72 3.52
C LYS A 163 -33.63 -13.91 4.43
N ASP A 164 -32.74 -12.93 4.36
CA ASP A 164 -31.66 -12.82 5.30
C ASP A 164 -32.13 -12.39 6.69
N THR A 165 -31.59 -13.10 7.66
CA THR A 165 -31.82 -12.83 9.08
C THR A 165 -30.50 -12.90 9.82
N LEU A 166 -30.53 -12.79 11.16
CA LEU A 166 -29.30 -12.62 11.94
C LEU A 166 -28.88 -13.89 12.66
N GLY A 167 -27.57 -14.07 12.75
CA GLY A 167 -26.93 -15.02 13.65
C GLY A 167 -25.89 -14.34 14.53
N VAL A 168 -25.61 -14.94 15.68
CA VAL A 168 -24.49 -14.52 16.52
C VAL A 168 -23.62 -15.69 16.95
N ARG A 169 -22.31 -15.44 17.04
CA ARG A 169 -21.30 -16.42 17.44
C ARG A 169 -20.63 -16.04 18.75
N ARG A 170 -20.51 -17.03 19.64
CA ARG A 170 -19.76 -16.97 20.93
C ARG A 170 -18.82 -18.15 21.03
N GLY A 171 -17.52 -17.91 20.84
CA GLY A 171 -16.55 -19.00 20.74
C GLY A 171 -16.87 -19.89 19.54
N SER A 172 -17.16 -21.18 19.75
CA SER A 172 -17.59 -22.10 18.68
C SER A 172 -19.10 -22.35 18.68
N SER A 173 -19.89 -21.61 19.46
CA SER A 173 -21.35 -21.74 19.53
C SER A 173 -22.04 -20.67 18.69
N TYR A 174 -23.10 -21.08 18.00
CA TYR A 174 -23.89 -20.27 17.08
C TYR A 174 -25.34 -20.22 17.55
N TYR A 175 -25.96 -19.05 17.41
CA TYR A 175 -27.33 -18.75 17.80
C TYR A 175 -27.95 -17.99 16.63
N LEU A 176 -28.81 -18.65 15.85
CA LEU A 176 -29.43 -18.10 14.65
C LEU A 176 -30.91 -17.79 14.92
N THR A 177 -31.44 -16.72 14.31
CA THR A 177 -32.86 -16.33 14.41
C THR A 177 -33.43 -16.20 13.00
N ASN A 178 -34.60 -16.77 12.75
CA ASN A 178 -35.32 -16.68 11.47
C ASN A 178 -36.27 -15.46 11.45
N GLY A 179 -36.18 -14.60 12.47
CA GLY A 179 -37.00 -13.40 12.58
C GLY A 179 -36.20 -12.14 12.88
N THR A 180 -36.81 -11.00 12.56
CA THR A 180 -36.26 -9.65 12.75
C THR A 180 -36.91 -8.89 13.90
N THR A 181 -37.40 -9.62 14.92
CA THR A 181 -38.03 -9.04 16.12
C THR A 181 -37.20 -9.21 17.39
N GLY A 182 -36.06 -9.90 17.30
CA GLY A 182 -35.22 -10.26 18.44
C GLY A 182 -35.76 -11.45 19.24
N GLY A 183 -35.14 -11.74 20.39
CA GLY A 183 -35.58 -12.84 21.27
C GLY A 183 -34.59 -13.99 21.37
N GLN A 184 -35.12 -15.19 21.64
CA GLN A 184 -34.31 -16.42 21.67
C GLN A 184 -33.95 -16.85 20.26
N ALA A 185 -32.84 -17.59 20.13
CA ALA A 185 -32.45 -18.19 18.87
C ALA A 185 -33.38 -19.37 18.52
N ASP A 186 -33.73 -19.49 17.26
CA ASP A 186 -34.46 -20.62 16.71
C ASP A 186 -33.54 -21.84 16.56
N ILE A 187 -32.29 -21.59 16.17
CA ILE A 187 -31.28 -22.63 15.95
C ILE A 187 -30.07 -22.36 16.84
N THR A 188 -29.59 -23.38 17.55
CA THR A 188 -28.36 -23.30 18.35
C THR A 188 -27.53 -24.56 18.18
N PHE A 189 -26.27 -24.38 17.81
CA PHE A 189 -25.33 -25.48 17.60
C PHE A 189 -23.88 -25.03 17.76
N ALA A 190 -22.94 -25.96 17.65
CA ALA A 190 -21.51 -25.66 17.68
C ALA A 190 -20.80 -26.20 16.44
N TYR A 191 -19.88 -25.40 15.91
CA TYR A 191 -19.08 -25.75 14.74
C TYR A 191 -17.70 -25.08 14.79
N GLY A 192 -16.68 -25.76 14.25
CA GLY A 192 -15.32 -25.25 14.24
C GLY A 192 -14.70 -24.98 15.62
N LYS A 193 -13.66 -24.15 15.64
CA LYS A 193 -12.91 -23.72 16.84
C LYS A 193 -13.08 -22.23 17.06
N ALA A 194 -12.94 -21.77 18.30
CA ALA A 194 -13.10 -20.36 18.66
C ALA A 194 -12.24 -19.38 17.84
N ALA A 195 -11.01 -19.79 17.48
CA ALA A 195 -10.07 -18.96 16.71
C ALA A 195 -10.28 -19.00 15.18
N ASP A 196 -11.19 -19.83 14.68
CA ASP A 196 -11.47 -19.87 13.24
C ASP A 196 -12.24 -18.62 12.81
N VAL A 197 -12.03 -18.18 11.56
CA VAL A 197 -12.86 -17.16 10.90
C VAL A 197 -14.13 -17.86 10.41
N VAL A 198 -15.30 -17.32 10.75
CA VAL A 198 -16.60 -17.85 10.33
C VAL A 198 -17.00 -17.26 8.98
N LEU A 199 -17.69 -18.08 8.19
CA LEU A 199 -18.27 -17.79 6.88
C LEU A 199 -19.73 -18.23 6.90
N VAL A 200 -20.55 -17.59 6.08
CA VAL A 200 -21.95 -17.94 5.82
C VAL A 200 -22.12 -18.00 4.31
N GLY A 201 -22.89 -18.98 3.83
CA GLY A 201 -23.27 -19.12 2.44
C GLY A 201 -24.03 -20.42 2.19
N ASP A 202 -24.69 -20.52 1.05
CA ASP A 202 -25.30 -21.72 0.49
C ASP A 202 -24.26 -22.48 -0.36
N TRP A 203 -23.53 -23.38 0.30
CA TRP A 203 -22.44 -24.13 -0.35
C TRP A 203 -22.91 -25.22 -1.33
N ASN A 204 -24.22 -25.53 -1.36
CA ASN A 204 -24.77 -26.64 -2.13
C ASN A 204 -25.97 -26.30 -3.02
N GLY A 205 -26.33 -25.02 -3.11
CA GLY A 205 -27.36 -24.51 -4.01
C GLY A 205 -28.76 -24.99 -3.65
N ASP A 206 -29.07 -25.18 -2.37
CA ASP A 206 -30.42 -25.56 -1.92
C ASP A 206 -31.28 -24.39 -1.43
N GLY A 207 -30.74 -23.17 -1.47
CA GLY A 207 -31.35 -21.93 -1.03
C GLY A 207 -31.24 -21.68 0.47
N THR A 208 -30.54 -22.52 1.24
CA THR A 208 -30.37 -22.32 2.69
C THR A 208 -28.91 -22.02 3.03
N ASP A 209 -28.70 -20.92 3.73
CA ASP A 209 -27.40 -20.55 4.24
C ASP A 209 -26.95 -21.42 5.40
N THR A 210 -25.69 -21.79 5.33
CA THR A 210 -25.05 -22.63 6.35
C THR A 210 -23.65 -22.12 6.66
N LEU A 211 -22.97 -22.75 7.62
CA LEU A 211 -21.71 -22.21 8.13
C LEU A 211 -20.49 -22.81 7.44
N GLY A 212 -19.50 -21.94 7.22
CA GLY A 212 -18.13 -22.32 6.94
C GLY A 212 -17.19 -21.81 8.03
N VAL A 213 -16.05 -22.47 8.17
CA VAL A 213 -14.93 -21.89 8.93
C VAL A 213 -13.62 -21.97 8.16
N ARG A 214 -12.81 -20.93 8.30
CA ARG A 214 -11.47 -20.83 7.72
C ARG A 214 -10.41 -20.94 8.81
N ARG A 215 -9.43 -21.80 8.57
CA ARG A 215 -8.23 -21.97 9.39
C ARG A 215 -7.00 -21.87 8.49
N SER A 216 -6.25 -20.77 8.63
CA SER A 216 -5.20 -20.41 7.68
C SER A 216 -5.79 -20.30 6.26
N SER A 217 -5.28 -21.04 5.27
CA SER A 217 -5.81 -21.08 3.90
C SER A 217 -6.74 -22.27 3.63
N THR A 218 -7.18 -23.00 4.67
CA THR A 218 -8.08 -24.16 4.54
C THR A 218 -9.48 -23.82 5.04
N TYR A 219 -10.48 -24.25 4.27
CA TYR A 219 -11.90 -24.03 4.49
C TYR A 219 -12.58 -25.34 4.85
N TYR A 220 -13.54 -25.25 5.77
CA TYR A 220 -14.31 -26.37 6.31
C TYR A 220 -15.78 -25.93 6.30
N LEU A 221 -16.53 -26.34 5.28
CA LEU A 221 -17.93 -25.94 5.06
C LEU A 221 -18.86 -27.08 5.48
N THR A 222 -20.02 -26.74 6.06
CA THR A 222 -21.06 -27.70 6.45
C THR A 222 -22.38 -27.30 5.81
N ASN A 223 -23.10 -28.26 5.22
CA ASN A 223 -24.38 -28.03 4.54
C ASN A 223 -25.55 -28.23 5.52
N GLY A 224 -25.37 -27.78 6.76
CA GLY A 224 -26.37 -27.96 7.79
C GLY A 224 -26.03 -27.25 9.09
N THR A 225 -27.04 -27.09 9.94
CA THR A 225 -26.99 -26.29 11.17
C THR A 225 -27.01 -27.15 12.44
N THR A 226 -26.51 -28.39 12.35
CA THR A 226 -26.45 -29.34 13.48
C THR A 226 -25.05 -29.53 14.06
N GLY A 227 -24.03 -28.93 13.42
CA GLY A 227 -22.62 -29.09 13.79
C GLY A 227 -22.00 -30.39 13.25
N GLY A 228 -20.82 -30.75 13.76
CA GLY A 228 -20.11 -31.98 13.37
C GLY A 228 -18.91 -31.74 12.45
N THR A 229 -18.64 -32.71 11.58
CA THR A 229 -17.54 -32.64 10.60
C THR A 229 -17.98 -31.84 9.38
N ALA A 230 -17.02 -31.16 8.74
CA ALA A 230 -17.27 -30.48 7.48
C ALA A 230 -17.68 -31.48 6.38
N ASP A 231 -18.64 -31.07 5.55
CA ASP A 231 -19.03 -31.78 4.33
C ASP A 231 -18.03 -31.50 3.20
N ILE A 232 -17.51 -30.26 3.15
CA ILE A 232 -16.57 -29.80 2.13
C ILE A 232 -15.31 -29.28 2.80
N THR A 233 -14.14 -29.73 2.33
CA THR A 233 -12.84 -29.24 2.82
C THR A 233 -11.88 -29.04 1.67
N PHE A 234 -11.35 -27.82 1.55
CA PHE A 234 -10.39 -27.46 0.50
C PHE A 234 -9.51 -26.28 0.92
N ALA A 235 -8.51 -25.95 0.10
CA ALA A 235 -7.62 -24.82 0.34
C ALA A 235 -7.70 -23.81 -0.81
N TYR A 236 -7.70 -22.52 -0.46
CA TYR A 236 -7.73 -21.42 -1.42
C TYR A 236 -7.07 -20.15 -0.84
N GLY A 237 -6.42 -19.37 -1.70
CA GLY A 237 -5.73 -18.14 -1.30
C GLY A 237 -4.54 -18.32 -0.35
N ARG A 238 -4.05 -17.19 0.19
CA ARG A 238 -2.95 -17.10 1.15
C ARG A 238 -3.47 -16.88 2.57
N SER A 239 -2.72 -17.28 3.58
CA SER A 239 -3.09 -17.06 4.98
C SER A 239 -3.30 -15.59 5.37
N THR A 240 -2.70 -14.66 4.63
CA THR A 240 -2.83 -13.20 4.83
C THR A 240 -3.99 -12.57 4.07
N ASP A 241 -4.64 -13.32 3.17
CA ASP A 241 -5.79 -12.80 2.43
C ASP A 241 -7.02 -12.74 3.35
N VAL A 242 -7.89 -11.76 3.10
CA VAL A 242 -9.23 -11.66 3.72
C VAL A 242 -10.19 -12.43 2.83
N VAL A 243 -11.01 -13.30 3.43
CA VAL A 243 -12.00 -14.12 2.72
C VAL A 243 -13.29 -13.34 2.52
N LEU A 244 -13.93 -13.57 1.37
CA LEU A 244 -15.25 -13.13 0.98
C LEU A 244 -16.07 -14.36 0.58
N VAL A 245 -17.40 -14.27 0.66
CA VAL A 245 -18.35 -15.28 0.20
C VAL A 245 -19.36 -14.58 -0.70
N GLY A 246 -19.78 -15.27 -1.76
CA GLY A 246 -20.86 -14.85 -2.65
C GLY A 246 -21.02 -15.80 -3.84
N ASP A 247 -22.13 -15.70 -4.53
CA ASP A 247 -22.41 -16.29 -5.83
C ASP A 247 -21.92 -15.39 -6.96
N TRP A 248 -20.64 -15.52 -7.30
CA TRP A 248 -19.99 -14.68 -8.30
C TRP A 248 -20.48 -14.90 -9.74
N ASN A 249 -21.28 -15.95 -9.99
CA ASN A 249 -21.72 -16.33 -11.33
C ASN A 249 -23.22 -16.58 -11.48
N GLY A 250 -24.02 -16.29 -10.46
CA GLY A 250 -25.47 -16.36 -10.48
C GLY A 250 -26.02 -17.77 -10.70
N ASP A 251 -25.34 -18.81 -10.19
CA ASP A 251 -25.82 -20.20 -10.28
C ASP A 251 -26.59 -20.69 -9.05
N GLY A 252 -26.77 -19.82 -8.06
CA GLY A 252 -27.43 -20.08 -6.78
C GLY A 252 -26.54 -20.76 -5.75
N THR A 253 -25.23 -20.92 -6.01
CA THR A 253 -24.28 -21.53 -5.04
C THR A 253 -23.23 -20.53 -4.61
N ASP A 254 -23.10 -20.34 -3.30
CA ASP A 254 -22.05 -19.53 -2.73
C ASP A 254 -20.68 -20.18 -2.84
N THR A 255 -19.71 -19.35 -3.20
CA THR A 255 -18.32 -19.76 -3.35
C THR A 255 -17.38 -18.70 -2.77
N LEU A 256 -16.07 -18.96 -2.83
CA LEU A 256 -15.11 -18.14 -2.10
C LEU A 256 -14.48 -17.06 -2.98
N GLY A 257 -14.40 -15.87 -2.41
CA GLY A 257 -13.50 -14.82 -2.86
C GLY A 257 -12.37 -14.61 -1.87
N VAL A 258 -11.23 -14.12 -2.34
CA VAL A 258 -10.22 -13.54 -1.44
C VAL A 258 -9.82 -12.15 -1.87
N ARG A 259 -9.87 -11.21 -0.93
CA ARG A 259 -9.23 -9.90 -1.02
C ARG A 259 -7.79 -10.03 -0.56
N ARG A 260 -6.87 -9.67 -1.44
CA ARG A 260 -5.46 -9.48 -1.11
C ARG A 260 -5.21 -8.00 -0.80
N PRO A 261 -4.94 -7.64 0.46
CA PRO A 261 -4.69 -6.25 0.82
C PRO A 261 -3.53 -5.68 0.00
N ALA A 262 -3.76 -4.51 -0.60
CA ALA A 262 -2.67 -3.77 -1.22
C ALA A 262 -1.65 -3.36 -0.15
N VAL A 263 -0.37 -3.39 -0.49
CA VAL A 263 0.66 -2.96 0.47
C VAL A 263 0.62 -1.45 0.59
N VAL A 264 0.16 -0.94 1.73
CA VAL A 264 0.19 0.49 2.06
C VAL A 264 1.63 0.91 2.30
N ARG A 265 2.11 1.86 1.50
CA ARG A 265 3.49 2.38 1.54
C ARG A 265 3.48 3.82 2.02
N ALA A 266 4.45 4.20 2.86
CA ALA A 266 4.64 5.60 3.19
C ALA A 266 5.06 6.40 1.94
N THR A 267 4.54 7.62 1.78
CA THR A 267 4.89 8.50 0.65
C THR A 267 5.42 9.85 1.11
N ILE A 268 6.35 10.40 0.35
CA ILE A 268 6.86 11.76 0.50
C ILE A 268 6.36 12.58 -0.69
N PRO A 269 5.70 13.73 -0.48
CA PRO A 269 5.16 14.54 -1.56
C PRO A 269 6.22 15.03 -2.56
N ALA A 270 5.78 15.24 -3.80
CA ALA A 270 6.57 15.87 -4.85
C ALA A 270 6.87 17.35 -4.55
N MET A 271 7.99 17.85 -5.06
CA MET A 271 8.33 19.28 -5.03
C MET A 271 7.74 19.97 -6.28
N PRO A 272 6.83 20.96 -6.13
CA PRO A 272 6.30 21.70 -7.26
C PRO A 272 7.38 22.44 -8.05
N GLY A 273 7.18 22.61 -9.35
CA GLY A 273 8.09 23.38 -10.20
C GLY A 273 8.15 24.86 -9.80
N GLY A 274 9.28 25.51 -10.08
CA GLY A 274 9.49 26.92 -9.73
C GLY A 274 9.97 27.19 -8.29
N GLN A 275 10.21 26.13 -7.51
CA GLN A 275 10.86 26.24 -6.20
C GLN A 275 12.30 25.76 -6.29
N GLU A 276 13.22 26.41 -5.56
CA GLU A 276 14.63 25.99 -5.51
C GLU A 276 14.88 24.95 -4.41
N ARG A 277 14.13 25.04 -3.31
CA ARG A 277 14.26 24.13 -2.17
C ARG A 277 12.96 24.02 -1.38
N VAL A 278 12.59 22.80 -1.02
CA VAL A 278 11.52 22.48 -0.07
C VAL A 278 12.10 21.63 1.04
N SER A 279 11.85 22.02 2.29
CA SER A 279 12.27 21.25 3.47
C SER A 279 11.09 21.06 4.40
N PHE A 280 10.94 19.86 4.92
CA PHE A 280 9.94 19.56 5.94
C PHE A 280 10.57 18.72 7.05
N ALA A 281 10.08 18.93 8.27
CA ALA A 281 10.38 18.03 9.37
C ALA A 281 9.81 16.66 9.00
N ILE A 282 10.56 15.59 9.24
CA ILE A 282 10.06 14.23 9.03
C ILE A 282 8.95 14.00 10.06
N PRO A 283 7.67 13.95 9.65
CA PRO A 283 6.60 13.76 10.61
C PRO A 283 6.68 12.33 11.16
N GLY A 284 6.21 12.09 12.39
CA GLY A 284 6.25 10.75 13.00
C GLY A 284 5.50 9.65 12.22
N HIS A 285 4.70 10.01 11.20
CA HIS A 285 4.04 9.05 10.30
C HIS A 285 4.93 8.55 9.15
N LEU A 286 6.01 9.25 8.81
CA LEU A 286 7.03 8.72 7.91
C LEU A 286 7.91 7.75 8.70
N LYS A 287 7.94 6.50 8.22
CA LYS A 287 8.67 5.43 8.90
C LYS A 287 10.14 5.49 8.47
N ARG A 288 11.01 5.07 9.38
CA ARG A 288 12.38 4.71 9.01
C ARG A 288 12.36 3.70 7.87
N GLY A 289 13.29 3.82 6.94
CA GLY A 289 13.37 2.89 5.84
C GLY A 289 13.79 3.53 4.54
N LEU A 290 13.71 2.72 3.49
CA LEU A 290 14.13 3.10 2.16
C LEU A 290 12.95 3.67 1.39
N TYR A 291 13.20 4.76 0.67
CA TYR A 291 12.24 5.38 -0.22
C TYR A 291 12.83 5.46 -1.63
N LYS A 292 11.99 5.28 -2.64
CA LYS A 292 12.32 5.40 -4.06
C LYS A 292 11.52 6.51 -4.73
N SER A 293 12.08 7.20 -5.70
CA SER A 293 11.38 8.26 -6.44
C SER A 293 10.24 7.70 -7.33
N MET A 294 9.15 8.45 -7.48
CA MET A 294 7.91 8.04 -8.17
C MET A 294 7.76 8.60 -9.61
N GLY A 295 8.79 9.22 -10.17
CA GLY A 295 8.71 9.87 -11.48
C GLY A 295 10.08 10.22 -12.03
N LEU A 296 10.22 10.14 -13.35
CA LEU A 296 11.50 10.03 -14.06
C LEU A 296 11.78 11.23 -14.97
N ASP A 297 11.11 12.35 -14.74
CA ASP A 297 11.17 13.49 -15.64
C ASP A 297 11.77 14.69 -14.92
N LYS A 298 13.10 14.73 -14.71
CA LYS A 298 13.98 15.93 -14.86
C LYS A 298 15.34 15.77 -14.19
N TYR A 299 16.31 16.45 -14.81
CA TYR A 299 17.75 16.27 -14.68
C TYR A 299 18.42 16.84 -13.40
N GLN A 300 17.70 17.37 -12.42
CA GLN A 300 18.32 18.29 -11.43
C GLN A 300 17.69 18.29 -10.04
N CYS A 301 17.16 17.15 -9.60
CA CYS A 301 16.52 17.05 -8.29
C CYS A 301 17.48 16.43 -7.28
N GLY A 302 17.92 17.21 -6.30
CA GLY A 302 18.69 16.74 -5.16
C GLY A 302 17.81 16.48 -3.95
N TRP A 303 18.27 15.62 -3.05
CA TRP A 303 17.67 15.41 -1.74
C TRP A 303 18.72 15.31 -0.66
N GLU A 304 18.33 15.67 0.55
CA GLU A 304 19.15 15.45 1.74
C GLU A 304 18.30 14.99 2.93
N THR A 305 18.85 14.09 3.74
CA THR A 305 18.37 13.79 5.09
C THR A 305 19.41 14.26 6.11
N GLY A 306 18.97 15.01 7.12
CA GLY A 306 19.83 15.51 8.20
C GLY A 306 19.53 14.81 9.53
N TYR A 307 20.54 14.61 10.36
CA TYR A 307 20.39 14.16 11.75
C TYR A 307 21.32 14.93 12.69
N TRP A 308 20.86 15.21 13.91
CA TRP A 308 21.67 15.90 14.94
C TRP A 308 22.32 14.88 15.88
N LEU A 309 23.63 14.68 15.74
CA LEU A 309 24.43 13.94 16.71
C LEU A 309 25.21 14.92 17.60
N ASN A 310 24.86 14.97 18.89
CA ASN A 310 25.69 15.52 19.97
C ASN A 310 26.41 16.86 19.68
N GLY A 311 25.75 17.80 19.01
CA GLY A 311 26.22 19.18 18.86
C GLY A 311 27.44 19.40 17.95
N LEU A 312 27.91 18.41 17.19
CA LEU A 312 29.03 18.57 16.27
C LEU A 312 28.69 18.02 14.88
N VAL A 313 28.47 18.97 13.96
CA VAL A 313 28.25 18.84 12.50
C VAL A 313 27.02 18.01 12.09
N PRO A 314 26.03 18.60 11.39
CA PRO A 314 24.96 17.83 10.79
C PRO A 314 25.52 16.92 9.68
N THR A 315 25.48 15.62 9.92
CA THR A 315 25.69 14.59 8.90
C THR A 315 24.48 14.59 7.99
N HIS A 316 24.70 14.97 6.73
CA HIS A 316 23.68 14.96 5.69
C HIS A 316 23.94 13.77 4.78
N ASN A 317 22.95 12.91 4.54
CA ASN A 317 23.03 12.01 3.39
C ASN A 317 22.50 12.78 2.19
N TYR A 318 23.29 12.92 1.13
CA TYR A 318 22.93 13.66 -0.07
C TYR A 318 22.82 12.75 -1.30
N GLY A 319 21.93 13.08 -2.23
CA GLY A 319 21.87 12.46 -3.56
C GLY A 319 21.28 13.39 -4.61
N ILE A 320 21.61 13.17 -5.87
CA ILE A 320 21.05 13.86 -7.04
C ILE A 320 20.46 12.81 -7.97
N GLY A 321 19.25 13.05 -8.43
CA GLY A 321 18.61 12.28 -9.49
C GLY A 321 18.71 13.11 -10.75
N SER A 322 19.48 12.63 -11.72
CA SER A 322 19.72 13.36 -12.96
C SER A 322 19.27 12.63 -14.22
N ASP A 323 19.06 11.30 -14.20
CA ASP A 323 18.75 10.57 -15.42
C ASP A 323 17.26 10.19 -15.56
N PRO A 324 16.61 10.54 -16.70
CA PRO A 324 15.27 10.08 -17.00
C PRO A 324 15.24 8.58 -17.23
N GLY A 325 14.50 7.85 -16.40
CA GLY A 325 14.31 6.41 -16.54
C GLY A 325 14.71 5.63 -15.28
N GLU A 326 15.52 6.21 -14.40
CA GLU A 326 16.08 5.54 -13.24
C GLU A 326 15.49 6.03 -11.90
N PRO A 327 15.00 5.13 -11.02
CA PRO A 327 14.55 5.52 -9.70
C PRO A 327 15.76 5.91 -8.83
N ALA A 328 15.63 7.06 -8.18
CA ALA A 328 16.53 7.46 -7.11
C ALA A 328 16.10 6.83 -5.79
N TYR A 329 17.07 6.58 -4.89
CA TYR A 329 16.80 6.02 -3.57
C TYR A 329 17.37 6.90 -2.45
N VAL A 330 16.63 6.96 -1.35
CA VAL A 330 17.01 7.67 -0.14
C VAL A 330 16.62 6.88 1.11
N GLU A 331 17.52 6.80 2.08
CA GLU A 331 17.24 6.20 3.39
C GLU A 331 16.88 7.27 4.42
N LEU A 332 15.73 7.08 5.08
CA LEU A 332 15.37 7.77 6.32
C LEU A 332 15.91 6.97 7.50
N GLY A 333 17.00 7.44 8.10
CA GLY A 333 17.62 6.81 9.27
C GLY A 333 16.92 7.16 10.60
N ASP A 334 17.24 6.40 11.66
CA ASP A 334 16.62 6.52 13.00
C ASP A 334 16.82 7.89 13.70
N GLY A 335 17.68 8.77 13.16
CA GLY A 335 17.91 10.12 13.67
C GLY A 335 17.50 11.24 12.71
N ALA A 336 16.94 10.90 11.55
CA ALA A 336 16.63 11.89 10.53
C ALA A 336 15.48 12.78 11.01
N ASP A 337 15.74 14.09 11.15
CA ASP A 337 14.75 15.06 11.61
C ASP A 337 14.20 15.93 10.48
N ARG A 338 14.94 16.01 9.37
CA ARG A 338 14.60 16.79 8.19
C ARG A 338 14.79 16.00 6.92
N PHE A 339 13.85 16.16 5.99
CA PHE A 339 14.00 15.81 4.59
C PHE A 339 13.87 17.06 3.75
N THR A 340 14.79 17.22 2.81
CA THR A 340 14.85 18.38 1.94
C THR A 340 14.98 17.92 0.50
N GLN A 341 14.21 18.53 -0.38
CA GLN A 341 14.34 18.41 -1.83
C GLN A 341 14.83 19.74 -2.39
N SER A 342 15.72 19.68 -3.38
CA SER A 342 16.29 20.83 -4.06
C SER A 342 16.21 20.66 -5.55
N ALA A 343 15.89 21.73 -6.26
CA ALA A 343 15.96 21.80 -7.71
C ALA A 343 17.09 22.75 -8.09
N TYR A 344 18.07 22.28 -8.85
CA TYR A 344 19.17 23.14 -9.30
C TYR A 344 18.86 23.72 -10.69
N PRO A 345 19.11 25.01 -10.94
CA PRO A 345 18.97 25.57 -12.28
C PRO A 345 20.18 25.21 -13.15
N TRP A 346 19.97 24.78 -14.41
CA TRP A 346 21.02 24.76 -15.44
C TRP A 346 20.74 25.80 -16.53
N GLY A 347 21.61 26.79 -16.65
CA GLY A 347 21.45 27.86 -17.63
C GLY A 347 20.12 28.62 -17.43
N ASP A 348 19.52 29.08 -18.52
CA ASP A 348 18.30 29.91 -18.50
C ASP A 348 16.99 29.09 -18.39
N LYS A 349 17.06 27.83 -17.96
CA LYS A 349 15.87 26.96 -17.88
C LYS A 349 15.11 27.18 -16.57
N PRO A 350 13.75 27.15 -16.59
CA PRO A 350 12.94 27.23 -15.37
C PRO A 350 13.19 26.03 -14.44
N LEU A 351 13.08 26.27 -13.13
CA LEU A 351 13.31 25.25 -12.11
C LEU A 351 12.35 24.06 -12.28
N PRO A 352 12.86 22.81 -12.35
CA PRO A 352 12.05 21.63 -12.54
C PRO A 352 11.15 21.35 -11.33
N ALA A 353 10.07 20.59 -11.55
CA ALA A 353 9.37 19.91 -10.46
C ALA A 353 10.14 18.62 -10.15
N CYS A 354 10.25 18.25 -8.87
CA CYS A 354 10.86 16.99 -8.45
C CYS A 354 9.79 15.97 -8.06
N ALA A 355 10.01 14.71 -8.42
CA ALA A 355 9.10 13.62 -8.12
C ALA A 355 8.91 13.42 -6.61
N GLY A 356 7.75 12.90 -6.23
CA GLY A 356 7.54 12.39 -4.88
C GLY A 356 8.28 11.07 -4.66
N TRP A 357 8.25 10.58 -3.43
CA TRP A 357 8.92 9.33 -3.03
C TRP A 357 7.93 8.36 -2.41
N ILE A 358 8.23 7.06 -2.49
CA ILE A 358 7.43 5.99 -1.92
C ILE A 358 8.32 4.97 -1.22
N GLU A 359 7.85 4.39 -0.13
CA GLU A 359 8.53 3.33 0.59
C GLU A 359 8.88 2.17 -0.38
N ALA A 360 10.17 1.86 -0.42
CA ALA A 360 10.73 0.79 -1.21
C ALA A 360 10.72 -0.50 -0.40
N LEU A 361 10.04 -1.51 -0.91
CA LEU A 361 9.97 -2.82 -0.27
C LEU A 361 11.02 -3.76 -0.85
N PRO A 362 11.47 -4.78 -0.09
CA PRO A 362 12.32 -5.84 -0.64
C PRO A 362 11.68 -6.56 -1.84
N THR A 363 10.35 -6.59 -1.91
CA THR A 363 9.61 -7.23 -3.02
C THR A 363 9.43 -6.33 -4.23
N ASP A 364 9.97 -5.11 -4.23
CA ASP A 364 9.83 -4.20 -5.36
C ASP A 364 10.57 -4.72 -6.59
N PRO A 365 9.92 -4.72 -7.77
CA PRO A 365 10.57 -5.14 -9.00
C PRO A 365 11.80 -4.27 -9.27
N VAL A 366 12.87 -4.94 -9.72
CA VAL A 366 14.14 -4.31 -10.05
C VAL A 366 14.15 -4.03 -11.56
N GLU A 367 14.42 -2.80 -11.96
CA GLU A 367 14.74 -2.48 -13.34
C GLU A 367 16.20 -2.00 -13.37
N ILE A 368 17.14 -2.92 -13.60
CA ILE A 368 18.54 -2.55 -13.85
C ILE A 368 18.64 -2.22 -15.33
N ARG A 369 18.63 -0.94 -15.71
CA ARG A 369 18.93 -0.56 -17.10
C ARG A 369 20.44 -0.36 -17.22
N THR A 370 21.02 -0.95 -18.26
CA THR A 370 22.47 -1.13 -18.41
C THR A 370 23.23 0.13 -18.87
N ALA A 371 22.59 1.30 -18.91
CA ALA A 371 23.23 2.55 -19.33
C ALA A 371 22.53 3.79 -18.76
N GLY A 372 23.29 4.62 -18.04
CA GLY A 372 22.86 5.91 -17.47
C GLY A 372 23.63 6.18 -16.18
N GLY A 373 24.09 7.40 -15.97
CA GLY A 373 24.65 7.82 -14.68
C GLY A 373 23.52 8.16 -13.71
N ASP A 374 23.86 8.46 -12.46
CA ASP A 374 23.02 9.18 -11.47
C ASP A 374 21.78 8.42 -10.95
N GLY A 375 21.82 7.08 -10.97
CA GLY A 375 20.91 6.20 -10.22
C GLY A 375 21.53 5.69 -8.91
N GLY A 376 20.70 5.52 -7.87
CA GLY A 376 21.10 4.87 -6.61
C GLY A 376 20.77 3.38 -6.63
N PHE A 377 21.69 2.50 -6.22
CA PHE A 377 21.44 1.04 -6.20
C PHE A 377 21.48 0.45 -4.81
N ARG A 378 20.57 -0.47 -4.44
CA ARG A 378 20.66 -1.24 -3.20
C ARG A 378 21.75 -2.31 -3.31
N LEU A 379 22.77 -2.23 -2.46
CA LEU A 379 23.80 -3.25 -2.34
C LEU A 379 23.20 -4.54 -1.75
N GLY A 380 23.58 -5.69 -2.31
CA GLY A 380 23.04 -7.01 -1.91
C GLY A 380 21.64 -7.33 -2.45
N HIS A 381 20.97 -6.38 -3.11
CA HIS A 381 19.66 -6.58 -3.72
C HIS A 381 19.68 -6.23 -5.22
N ASP A 382 20.00 -4.97 -5.55
CA ASP A 382 20.09 -4.50 -6.93
C ASP A 382 21.50 -4.74 -7.51
N VAL A 383 22.54 -4.65 -6.67
CA VAL A 383 23.94 -4.93 -7.05
C VAL A 383 24.51 -6.00 -6.13
N THR A 384 24.97 -7.11 -6.72
CA THR A 384 25.59 -8.23 -5.99
C THR A 384 27.08 -8.00 -5.76
N ALA A 385 27.67 -8.68 -4.78
CA ALA A 385 29.12 -8.69 -4.60
C ALA A 385 29.84 -9.12 -5.90
N GLY A 386 31.00 -8.55 -6.16
CA GLY A 386 31.83 -8.89 -7.33
C GLY A 386 32.74 -7.77 -7.79
N THR A 387 33.54 -8.06 -8.82
CA THR A 387 34.39 -7.06 -9.49
C THR A 387 33.61 -6.37 -10.59
N TYR A 388 33.76 -5.06 -10.67
CA TYR A 388 33.08 -4.22 -11.65
C TYR A 388 34.10 -3.31 -12.33
N ARG A 389 33.83 -2.96 -13.59
CA ARG A 389 34.69 -2.13 -14.44
C ARG A 389 33.95 -0.85 -14.81
N MET A 390 34.61 0.30 -14.65
CA MET A 390 34.14 1.59 -15.14
C MET A 390 34.36 1.72 -16.65
N LEU A 391 33.35 2.23 -17.34
CA LEU A 391 33.34 2.52 -18.77
C LEU A 391 33.29 4.03 -19.08
N SER A 392 33.48 4.87 -18.06
CA SER A 392 33.51 6.34 -18.15
C SER A 392 34.62 6.90 -17.25
N SER A 393 35.23 8.03 -17.64
CA SER A 393 36.20 8.80 -16.84
C SER A 393 35.52 9.91 -16.02
N GLY A 394 36.15 10.36 -14.93
CA GLY A 394 35.64 11.46 -14.09
C GLY A 394 34.58 11.02 -13.08
N CYS A 395 34.53 9.72 -12.82
CA CYS A 395 33.49 9.08 -12.05
C CYS A 395 33.58 9.36 -10.56
N ARG A 396 32.42 9.66 -9.93
CA ARG A 396 32.28 9.71 -8.47
C ARG A 396 31.46 8.54 -7.98
N VAL A 397 31.98 7.78 -7.03
CA VAL A 397 31.20 6.78 -6.28
C VAL A 397 30.96 7.28 -4.88
N GLN A 398 29.72 7.19 -4.39
CA GLN A 398 29.40 7.40 -2.98
C GLN A 398 28.66 6.17 -2.44
N ALA A 399 29.10 5.69 -1.29
CA ALA A 399 28.48 4.57 -0.59
C ALA A 399 27.96 4.99 0.78
N VAL A 400 26.71 4.63 1.09
CA VAL A 400 26.08 5.03 2.37
C VAL A 400 26.48 4.10 3.52
N ARG A 401 26.90 2.85 3.24
CA ARG A 401 27.55 1.94 4.21
C ARG A 401 28.46 0.91 3.50
N ASP A 402 29.55 0.54 4.19
CA ASP A 402 30.53 -0.52 3.90
C ASP A 402 30.87 -0.78 2.43
N PHE A 403 31.77 0.05 1.90
CA PHE A 403 32.39 -0.12 0.58
C PHE A 403 33.92 -0.19 0.74
N GLU A 404 34.54 -1.32 0.36
CA GLU A 404 36.00 -1.43 0.24
C GLU A 404 36.44 -1.11 -1.20
N GLY A 405 36.76 0.15 -1.47
CA GLY A 405 37.42 0.56 -2.72
C GLY A 405 38.94 0.57 -2.59
N TRP A 406 39.67 0.17 -3.64
CA TRP A 406 41.11 0.39 -3.73
C TRP A 406 41.40 1.75 -4.39
N TYR A 407 42.33 2.51 -3.80
CA TYR A 407 42.88 3.74 -4.35
C TYR A 407 44.37 3.50 -4.64
N HIS A 408 44.78 3.62 -5.91
CA HIS A 408 46.20 3.62 -6.26
C HIS A 408 46.78 5.04 -6.04
N GLY A 409 47.03 5.38 -4.78
CA GLY A 409 47.71 6.61 -4.37
C GLY A 409 47.93 6.65 -2.86
N SER A 410 49.09 6.16 -2.41
CA SER A 410 49.66 6.30 -1.05
C SER A 410 48.67 6.54 0.12
N GLY A 411 48.12 5.47 0.71
CA GLY A 411 47.59 5.53 2.09
C GLY A 411 46.47 4.58 2.47
N GLY A 412 46.79 3.30 2.71
CA GLY A 412 46.13 2.44 3.72
C GLY A 412 44.70 1.92 3.48
N LYS A 413 44.47 0.64 3.80
CA LYS A 413 43.13 0.04 3.94
C LYS A 413 42.41 0.65 5.15
N THR A 414 41.18 1.13 4.99
CA THR A 414 40.31 1.49 6.13
C THR A 414 38.85 1.14 5.84
N SER A 415 38.25 0.30 6.68
CA SER A 415 36.80 0.09 6.78
C SER A 415 36.22 1.15 7.71
N VAL A 416 35.45 2.11 7.20
CA VAL A 416 34.75 3.09 8.05
C VAL A 416 33.42 3.52 7.40
N LEU A 417 32.39 3.62 8.24
CA LEU A 417 31.16 4.41 8.05
C LEU A 417 31.51 5.84 7.65
N ALA A 418 31.63 6.14 6.35
CA ALA A 418 31.80 7.51 5.88
C ALA A 418 31.44 7.62 4.39
N GLU A 419 30.71 8.68 4.04
CA GLU A 419 30.65 9.17 2.67
C GLU A 419 32.08 9.35 2.16
N ARG A 420 32.48 8.56 1.16
CA ARG A 420 33.75 8.78 0.44
C ARG A 420 33.45 9.09 -1.00
N TYR A 421 34.10 10.14 -1.48
CA TYR A 421 34.16 10.50 -2.87
C TYR A 421 35.41 9.89 -3.46
N PHE A 422 35.21 9.05 -4.47
CA PHE A 422 36.32 8.53 -5.23
C PHE A 422 36.26 9.07 -6.65
N TYR A 423 37.33 9.71 -7.12
CA TYR A 423 37.46 10.19 -8.49
C TYR A 423 38.31 9.22 -9.30
N TYR A 424 37.81 8.75 -10.45
CA TYR A 424 38.49 7.70 -11.22
C TYR A 424 38.53 7.94 -12.73
N GLU A 425 39.50 7.30 -13.37
CA GLU A 425 39.68 7.24 -14.82
C GLU A 425 38.93 6.05 -15.44
N GLU A 426 38.67 6.11 -16.75
CA GLU A 426 38.03 5.04 -17.50
C GLU A 426 38.81 3.72 -17.39
N ASN A 427 38.13 2.57 -17.42
CA ASN A 427 38.68 1.22 -17.23
C ASN A 427 39.22 0.87 -15.83
N THR A 428 39.01 1.74 -14.83
CA THR A 428 39.29 1.37 -13.43
C THR A 428 38.37 0.23 -12.98
N THR A 429 38.94 -0.80 -12.35
CA THR A 429 38.18 -1.90 -11.74
C THR A 429 38.09 -1.75 -10.23
N PHE A 430 36.98 -2.18 -9.65
CA PHE A 430 36.73 -2.16 -8.21
C PHE A 430 36.07 -3.45 -7.77
N GLU A 431 36.40 -3.90 -6.57
CA GLU A 431 35.82 -5.08 -5.96
C GLU A 431 34.78 -4.65 -4.93
N LEU A 432 33.51 -4.95 -5.18
CA LEU A 432 32.44 -4.76 -4.22
C LEU A 432 32.37 -5.97 -3.29
N LYS A 433 32.81 -5.80 -2.04
CA LYS A 433 32.65 -6.80 -0.98
C LYS A 433 31.48 -6.44 -0.09
N LEU A 434 30.51 -7.36 0.01
CA LEU A 434 29.44 -7.27 1.00
C LEU A 434 29.92 -7.96 2.26
N ASN A 435 30.57 -7.24 3.17
CA ASN A 435 31.09 -7.84 4.38
C ASN A 435 30.12 -7.58 5.55
N TYR A 436 29.24 -8.54 5.88
CA TYR A 436 28.82 -8.80 7.27
C TYR A 436 27.95 -10.06 7.40
N SER A 437 28.19 -10.81 8.47
CA SER A 437 27.45 -11.99 8.90
C SER A 437 26.01 -11.64 9.30
N GLY A 438 25.04 -11.98 8.45
CA GLY A 438 23.65 -12.20 8.88
C GLY A 438 22.72 -10.98 8.97
N VAL A 439 23.10 -9.81 8.45
CA VAL A 439 22.18 -8.67 8.28
C VAL A 439 22.19 -8.23 6.81
N PRO A 440 21.04 -8.01 6.15
CA PRO A 440 21.02 -7.46 4.80
C PRO A 440 21.73 -6.10 4.80
N VAL A 441 22.84 -6.01 4.06
CA VAL A 441 23.63 -4.78 3.97
C VAL A 441 22.76 -3.69 3.34
N ARG A 442 22.37 -2.68 4.13
CA ARG A 442 21.76 -1.45 3.61
C ARG A 442 22.88 -0.51 3.21
N GLY A 443 23.40 -0.71 2.00
CA GLY A 443 24.33 0.22 1.37
C GLY A 443 23.75 0.68 0.03
N TYR A 444 24.07 1.90 -0.36
CA TYR A 444 23.64 2.46 -1.64
C TYR A 444 24.86 2.87 -2.43
N LEU A 445 24.91 2.55 -3.73
CA LEU A 445 25.94 3.07 -4.64
C LEU A 445 25.33 4.22 -5.42
N PHE A 446 25.92 5.41 -5.34
CA PHE A 446 25.64 6.52 -6.26
C PHE A 446 26.78 6.65 -7.24
N SER A 447 26.48 6.94 -8.51
CA SER A 447 27.51 7.21 -9.50
C SER A 447 27.23 8.40 -10.39
N ASP A 448 28.08 9.43 -10.36
CA ASP A 448 27.88 10.64 -11.17
C ASP A 448 28.41 10.43 -12.61
N GLY A 449 27.54 10.35 -13.62
CA GLY A 449 27.88 10.26 -15.04
C GLY A 449 28.55 8.93 -15.47
N CYS A 450 28.45 7.90 -14.64
CA CYS A 450 29.26 6.70 -14.78
C CYS A 450 28.50 5.54 -15.40
N ARG A 451 29.15 4.89 -16.37
CA ARG A 451 28.74 3.58 -16.86
C ARG A 451 29.64 2.51 -16.27
N TRP A 452 29.04 1.39 -15.88
CA TRP A 452 29.72 0.29 -15.20
C TRP A 452 29.25 -1.04 -15.79
N GLU A 453 30.12 -2.04 -15.78
CA GLU A 453 29.73 -3.41 -16.07
C GLU A 453 30.31 -4.37 -15.02
N LYS A 454 29.63 -5.49 -14.77
CA LYS A 454 30.18 -6.56 -13.94
C LYS A 454 31.30 -7.22 -14.73
N ALA A 455 32.53 -7.13 -14.23
CA ALA A 455 33.67 -7.73 -14.90
C ALA A 455 33.57 -9.26 -14.77
N THR A 456 33.54 -9.97 -15.89
CA THR A 456 33.82 -11.41 -15.91
C THR A 456 35.29 -11.59 -15.60
N VAL A 457 35.60 -12.20 -14.46
CA VAL A 457 36.98 -12.47 -14.05
C VAL A 457 37.64 -13.34 -15.12
N THR A 458 38.36 -12.71 -16.04
CA THR A 458 39.27 -13.36 -16.96
C THR A 458 40.66 -13.09 -16.43
N ASN A 459 41.25 -14.14 -15.86
CA ASN A 459 42.63 -14.15 -15.39
C ASN A 459 43.56 -13.55 -16.44
N SER A 460 44.24 -12.44 -16.10
CA SER A 460 45.55 -12.14 -16.67
C SER A 460 46.46 -11.46 -15.63
N THR A 461 47.10 -12.34 -14.84
CA THR A 461 48.51 -12.30 -14.40
C THR A 461 49.17 -11.00 -13.87
N ALA A 462 49.47 -11.08 -12.55
CA ALA A 462 50.67 -10.60 -11.81
C ALA A 462 50.91 -9.08 -11.67
N ALA A 463 51.04 -8.52 -10.46
CA ALA A 463 52.12 -8.86 -9.53
C ALA A 463 51.75 -8.85 -8.02
N THR A 464 52.42 -9.78 -7.33
CA THR A 464 52.43 -10.20 -5.93
C THR A 464 52.87 -9.14 -4.89
N THR A 465 52.24 -9.10 -3.71
CA THR A 465 52.74 -9.71 -2.44
C THR A 465 51.69 -9.70 -1.31
N ALA A 466 51.71 -10.77 -0.50
CA ALA A 466 50.93 -11.22 0.67
C ALA A 466 50.37 -10.14 1.65
N SER A 467 49.26 -10.34 2.40
CA SER A 467 48.94 -11.50 3.25
C SER A 467 47.42 -11.72 3.52
N SER A 468 47.01 -12.98 3.33
CA SER A 468 46.04 -13.88 4.03
C SER A 468 44.87 -13.41 4.93
N LEU A 469 43.81 -14.25 4.85
CA LEU A 469 42.72 -14.63 5.81
C LEU A 469 41.33 -14.04 5.47
N ILE A 470 40.19 -14.76 5.38
CA ILE A 470 39.76 -16.16 5.62
C ILE A 470 38.47 -16.40 4.78
N ALA A 471 38.25 -17.64 4.34
CA ALA A 471 36.99 -18.14 3.76
C ALA A 471 35.97 -18.53 4.86
N LEU A 472 34.67 -18.41 4.60
CA LEU A 472 33.65 -19.21 5.31
C LEU A 472 32.51 -19.63 4.38
N ASP A 473 32.08 -20.87 4.60
CA ASP A 473 30.97 -21.64 3.99
C ASP A 473 29.60 -20.95 4.06
#